data_AF-A0A0G1XH23-F1
#
_entry.id   AF-A0A0G1XH23-F1
#
_cell.length_a   1.000
_cell.length_b   1.000
_cell.length_c   1.000
_cell.angle_alpha   90.00
_cell.angle_beta   90.00
_cell.angle_gamma   90.00
#
_symmetry.space_group_name_H-M   'P 1'
#
loop_
_entity.id
_entity.type
_entity.pdbx_description
1 polymer ?
#
loop_
_entity_poly.entity_id
_entity_poly.type
_entity_poly.pdbx_seq_one_letter_code
_entity_poly.pdbx_strand_id
1 'polypeptide(L)'
;LIVLMFAVITIMRDLKKPARIPVFITTAGVVFGNEFYRFQDIRDFSISFEPLTVKALYISFHGRVQPMLSIDLDDMNPNEVRRTLLPYVYENLEREGESLTDVLRRVYKL
;
A
#
# COMPACT_ATOMS: atom_id res chain seq x y z
N LEU A 1 31.87 16.97 -15.28
CA LEU A 1 31.07 15.90 -15.91
C LEU A 1 30.25 15.11 -14.89
N ILE A 2 30.88 14.54 -13.84
CA ILE A 2 30.19 13.70 -12.83
C ILE A 2 29.03 14.42 -12.13
N VAL A 3 29.23 15.68 -11.70
CA VAL A 3 28.18 16.51 -11.05
C VAL A 3 26.99 16.77 -11.99
N LEU A 4 27.27 17.00 -13.28
CA LEU A 4 26.23 17.22 -14.30
C LEU A 4 25.41 15.94 -14.53
N MET A 5 26.08 14.78 -14.60
CA MET A 5 25.40 13.49 -14.72
C MET A 5 24.54 13.19 -13.50
N PHE A 6 25.02 13.47 -12.29
CA PHE A 6 24.24 13.29 -11.05
C PHE A 6 22.96 14.15 -11.06
N ALA A 7 23.08 15.43 -11.42
CA ALA A 7 21.93 16.33 -11.52
C ALA A 7 20.88 15.83 -12.54
N VAL A 8 21.33 15.40 -13.72
CA VAL A 8 20.44 14.86 -14.77
C VAL A 8 19.75 13.58 -14.30
N ILE A 9 20.47 12.67 -13.64
CA ILE A 9 19.90 11.41 -13.11
C ILE A 9 18.83 11.69 -12.05
N THR A 10 19.07 12.63 -11.13
CA THR A 10 18.10 12.99 -10.08
C THR A 10 16.83 13.57 -10.69
N ILE A 11 16.95 14.51 -11.63
CA ILE A 11 15.79 15.11 -12.32
C ILE A 11 15.00 14.06 -13.11
N MET A 12 15.69 13.14 -13.80
CA MET A 12 15.02 12.05 -14.53
C MET A 12 14.29 11.06 -13.60
N ARG A 13 14.81 10.83 -12.39
CA ARG A 13 14.15 9.97 -11.38
C ARG A 13 12.89 10.61 -10.83
N ASP A 14 12.92 11.91 -10.53
CA ASP A 14 11.76 12.64 -10.01
C ASP A 14 10.58 12.69 -10.99
N LEU A 15 10.83 12.55 -12.30
CA LEU A 15 9.81 12.52 -13.34
C LEU A 15 9.17 11.13 -13.54
N LYS A 16 9.82 10.05 -13.11
CA LYS A 16 9.25 8.71 -13.16
C LYS A 16 8.26 8.54 -12.02
N LYS A 17 6.97 8.73 -12.33
CA LYS A 17 5.89 8.33 -11.41
C LYS A 17 6.02 6.81 -11.12
N PRO A 18 5.80 6.36 -9.87
CA PRO A 18 5.76 4.94 -9.56
C PRO A 18 4.82 4.20 -10.50
N ALA A 19 5.18 2.99 -10.91
CA ALA A 19 4.32 2.18 -11.74
C ALA A 19 3.01 1.89 -10.98
N ARG A 20 1.87 2.25 -11.58
CA ARG A 20 0.55 1.92 -11.02
C ARG A 20 0.28 0.45 -11.28
N ILE A 21 0.21 -0.34 -10.22
CA ILE A 21 -0.12 -1.77 -10.28
C ILE A 21 -1.58 -1.92 -9.87
N PRO A 22 -2.43 -2.55 -10.70
CA PRO A 22 -3.83 -2.76 -10.34
C PRO A 22 -3.94 -3.77 -9.20
N VAL A 23 -4.88 -3.49 -8.30
CA VAL A 23 -5.22 -4.36 -7.17
C VAL A 23 -6.69 -4.72 -7.27
N PHE A 24 -6.99 -6.01 -7.15
CA PHE A 24 -8.36 -6.52 -7.21
C PHE A 24 -8.71 -7.25 -5.92
N ILE A 25 -9.79 -6.85 -5.28
CA ILE A 25 -10.38 -7.59 -4.16
C ILE A 25 -11.44 -8.50 -4.76
N THR A 26 -11.27 -9.81 -4.58
CA THR A 26 -12.17 -10.85 -5.09
C THR A 26 -12.92 -11.50 -3.94
N THR A 27 -13.78 -12.47 -4.24
CA THR A 27 -14.50 -13.24 -3.22
C THR A 27 -13.62 -14.23 -2.45
N ALA A 28 -12.41 -14.53 -2.94
CA ALA A 28 -11.51 -15.53 -2.34
C ALA A 28 -10.19 -14.94 -1.81
N GLY A 29 -9.88 -13.69 -2.17
CA GLY A 29 -8.61 -13.07 -1.81
C GLY A 29 -8.33 -11.78 -2.57
N VAL A 30 -7.09 -11.29 -2.45
CA VAL A 30 -6.60 -10.07 -3.07
C VAL A 30 -5.58 -10.41 -4.14
N VAL A 31 -5.77 -9.87 -5.35
CA VAL A 31 -4.79 -9.93 -6.44
C VAL A 31 -3.99 -8.63 -6.43
N PHE A 32 -2.68 -8.74 -6.35
CA PHE A 32 -1.75 -7.61 -6.45
C PHE A 32 -0.79 -7.87 -7.61
N GLY A 33 -0.94 -7.13 -8.71
CA GLY A 33 -0.16 -7.37 -9.93
C GLY A 33 -0.41 -8.78 -10.49
N ASN A 34 0.60 -9.64 -10.43
CA ASN A 34 0.55 -11.04 -10.88
C ASN A 34 0.40 -12.07 -9.75
N GLU A 35 0.37 -11.60 -8.49
CA GLU A 35 0.30 -12.46 -7.31
C GLU A 35 -1.13 -12.52 -6.75
N PHE A 36 -1.54 -13.68 -6.25
CA PHE A 36 -2.84 -13.89 -5.60
C PHE A 36 -2.64 -14.31 -4.14
N TYR A 37 -3.20 -13.52 -3.23
CA TYR A 37 -3.18 -13.77 -1.80
C TYR A 37 -4.57 -14.14 -1.31
N ARG A 38 -4.72 -15.34 -0.73
CA ARG A 38 -6.00 -15.78 -0.16
C ARG A 38 -6.27 -15.04 1.15
N PHE A 39 -7.53 -14.84 1.49
CA PHE A 39 -7.89 -14.18 2.76
C PHE A 39 -7.35 -14.91 4.00
N GLN A 40 -7.29 -16.25 3.98
CA GLN A 40 -6.69 -17.03 5.05
C GLN A 40 -5.19 -16.75 5.28
N ASP A 41 -4.48 -16.29 4.25
CA ASP A 41 -3.06 -15.98 4.33
C ASP A 41 -2.85 -14.53 4.85
N ILE A 42 -3.93 -13.75 4.97
CA ILE A 42 -3.95 -12.37 5.49
C ILE A 42 -4.31 -12.40 6.99
N ARG A 43 -3.46 -11.76 7.80
CA ARG A 43 -3.62 -11.67 9.25
C ARG A 43 -4.58 -10.58 9.67
N ASP A 44 -4.34 -9.38 9.15
CA ASP A 44 -5.12 -8.19 9.47
C ASP A 44 -5.04 -7.19 8.33
N PHE A 45 -6.04 -6.33 8.23
CA PHE A 45 -5.98 -5.13 7.42
C PHE A 45 -6.24 -3.89 8.27
N SER A 46 -5.78 -2.73 7.81
CA SER A 46 -6.11 -1.44 8.43
C SER A 46 -6.22 -0.37 7.35
N ILE A 47 -7.11 0.60 7.55
CA ILE A 47 -7.32 1.70 6.61
C ILE A 47 -6.95 3.00 7.32
N SER A 48 -5.96 3.71 6.78
CA SER A 48 -5.65 5.08 7.24
C SER A 48 -6.42 6.09 6.40
N PHE A 49 -7.16 6.96 7.11
CA PHE A 49 -7.86 8.09 6.53
C PHE A 49 -7.40 9.36 7.23
N GLU A 50 -6.38 10.01 6.67
CA GLU A 50 -5.95 11.32 7.13
C GLU A 50 -6.52 12.40 6.20
N PRO A 51 -7.20 13.45 6.72
CA PRO A 51 -7.85 14.48 5.92
C PRO A 51 -6.93 15.25 4.94
N LEU A 52 -5.61 15.16 5.11
CA LEU A 52 -4.59 15.85 4.31
C LEU A 52 -3.61 14.87 3.62
N THR A 53 -3.82 13.56 3.78
CA THR A 53 -2.87 12.52 3.34
C THR A 53 -3.57 11.49 2.47
N VAL A 54 -2.77 10.70 1.75
CA VAL A 54 -3.23 9.62 0.87
C VAL A 54 -4.02 8.59 1.67
N LYS A 55 -5.19 8.17 1.16
CA LYS A 55 -5.99 7.09 1.76
C LYS A 55 -5.29 5.77 1.47
N ALA A 56 -4.82 5.07 2.50
CA ALA A 56 -4.06 3.85 2.32
C ALA A 56 -4.75 2.65 2.97
N LEU A 57 -4.82 1.55 2.23
CA LEU A 57 -5.13 0.22 2.73
C LEU A 57 -3.83 -0.52 3.01
N TYR A 58 -3.71 -1.00 4.24
CA TYR A 58 -2.59 -1.83 4.65
C TYR A 58 -3.05 -3.27 4.86
N ILE A 59 -2.28 -4.22 4.33
CA ILE A 59 -2.53 -5.65 4.47
C ILE A 59 -1.30 -6.31 5.09
N SER A 60 -1.50 -7.00 6.21
CA SER A 60 -0.48 -7.79 6.88
C SER A 60 -0.72 -9.28 6.65
N PHE A 61 0.33 -10.05 6.33
CA PHE A 61 0.22 -11.49 6.09
C PHE A 61 0.65 -12.34 7.31
N HIS A 62 0.20 -13.59 7.33
CA HIS A 62 0.59 -14.60 8.32
C HIS A 62 2.04 -15.09 8.06
N GLY A 63 3.03 -14.29 8.44
CA GLY A 63 4.45 -14.66 8.35
C GLY A 63 5.37 -13.55 8.82
N ARG A 64 6.54 -13.90 9.38
CA ARG A 64 7.55 -12.92 9.83
C ARG A 64 8.32 -12.24 8.67
N VAL A 65 8.25 -12.80 7.46
CA VAL A 65 9.11 -12.41 6.32
C VAL A 65 8.33 -11.76 5.19
N GLN A 66 7.00 -11.85 5.17
CA GLN A 66 6.21 -11.23 4.11
C GLN A 66 6.08 -9.72 4.35
N PRO A 67 6.45 -8.88 3.37
CA PRO A 67 6.33 -7.45 3.50
C PRO A 67 4.86 -7.06 3.62
N MET A 68 4.60 -6.08 4.50
CA MET A 68 3.33 -5.40 4.58
C MET A 68 3.03 -4.71 3.25
N LEU A 69 1.84 -4.96 2.72
CA LEU A 69 1.37 -4.35 1.48
C LEU A 69 0.67 -3.03 1.82
N SER A 70 1.13 -1.94 1.21
CA SER A 70 0.49 -0.62 1.29
C SER A 70 -0.10 -0.32 -0.08
N ILE A 71 -1.41 -0.07 -0.12
CA ILE A 71 -2.17 0.15 -1.34
C ILE A 71 -2.81 1.53 -1.23
N ASP A 72 -2.47 2.42 -2.16
CA ASP A 72 -3.15 3.70 -2.32
C ASP A 72 -4.58 3.44 -2.84
N LEU A 73 -5.57 3.99 -2.15
CA LEU A 73 -6.97 3.88 -2.53
C LEU A 73 -7.37 4.93 -3.58
N ASP A 74 -6.48 5.88 -3.95
CA ASP A 74 -6.75 6.98 -4.87
C ASP A 74 -8.14 7.62 -4.54
N ASP A 75 -9.09 7.53 -5.49
CA ASP A 75 -10.44 8.09 -5.38
C ASP A 75 -11.46 7.12 -4.75
N MET A 76 -11.07 5.88 -4.44
CA MET A 76 -11.98 4.89 -3.85
C MET A 76 -12.47 5.33 -2.47
N ASN A 77 -13.72 4.94 -2.15
CA ASN A 77 -14.30 5.17 -0.83
C ASN A 77 -13.76 4.11 0.15
N PRO A 78 -13.02 4.50 1.21
CA PRO A 78 -12.46 3.55 2.16
C PRO A 78 -13.52 2.72 2.90
N ASN A 79 -14.73 3.26 3.05
CA ASN A 79 -15.83 2.53 3.67
C ASN A 79 -16.34 1.38 2.80
N GLU A 80 -16.29 1.52 1.47
CA GLU A 80 -16.65 0.43 0.56
C GLU A 80 -15.62 -0.69 0.59
N VAL A 81 -14.33 -0.32 0.60
CA VAL A 81 -13.21 -1.26 0.75
C VAL A 81 -13.32 -2.00 2.07
N ARG A 82 -13.54 -1.27 3.18
CA ARG A 82 -13.78 -1.85 4.51
C ARG A 82 -14.90 -2.88 4.45
N ARG A 83 -16.10 -2.49 3.98
CA ARG A 83 -17.27 -3.38 3.91
C ARG A 83 -17.00 -4.65 3.10
N THR A 84 -16.12 -4.58 2.11
CA THR A 84 -15.75 -5.72 1.27
C THR A 84 -14.79 -6.68 1.97
N LEU A 85 -13.84 -6.17 2.76
CA LEU A 85 -12.82 -6.97 3.45
C LEU A 85 -13.27 -7.51 4.81
N LEU A 86 -14.10 -6.75 5.52
CA LEU A 86 -14.56 -7.06 6.89
C LEU A 86 -15.17 -8.47 7.07
N PRO A 87 -15.91 -9.03 6.09
CA PRO A 87 -16.43 -10.39 6.22
C PRO A 87 -15.36 -11.50 6.19
N TYR A 88 -14.16 -11.20 5.70
CA TYR A 88 -13.13 -12.20 5.40
C TYR A 88 -11.85 -12.04 6.22
N VAL A 89 -11.53 -10.81 6.63
CA VAL A 89 -10.28 -10.46 7.32
C VAL A 89 -10.59 -9.53 8.49
N TYR A 90 -9.86 -9.70 9.59
CA TYR A 90 -9.95 -8.82 10.75
C TYR A 90 -9.39 -7.42 10.46
N GLU A 91 -10.15 -6.37 10.84
CA GLU A 91 -9.67 -4.99 10.80
C GLU A 91 -8.94 -4.64 12.11
N ASN A 92 -7.66 -4.29 12.01
CA ASN A 92 -6.87 -3.80 13.13
C ASN A 92 -6.99 -2.27 13.24
N LEU A 93 -7.81 -1.82 14.21
CA LEU A 93 -8.07 -0.40 14.49
C LEU A 93 -7.02 0.24 15.40
N GLU A 94 -6.19 -0.54 16.08
CA GLU A 94 -5.13 -0.05 16.99
C GLU A 94 -3.89 0.46 16.24
N ARG A 95 -3.92 0.37 14.90
CA ARG A 95 -2.83 0.86 14.06
C ARG A 95 -2.87 2.39 14.00
N GLU A 96 -2.26 3.04 14.97
CA GLU A 96 -2.05 4.50 15.01
C GLU A 96 -1.01 4.91 13.95
N GLY A 97 -1.49 5.37 12.78
CA GLY A 97 -0.70 6.14 11.82
C GLY A 97 0.33 5.37 10.98
N GLU A 98 0.79 6.02 9.91
CA GLU A 98 1.83 5.54 9.00
C GLU A 98 2.97 4.82 9.77
N SER A 99 3.30 3.59 9.36
CA SER A 99 4.50 2.97 9.91
C SER A 99 5.72 3.83 9.58
N LEU A 100 6.79 3.79 10.39
CA LEU A 100 8.06 4.44 10.01
C LEU A 100 8.52 4.01 8.61
N THR A 101 8.16 2.80 8.18
CA THR A 101 8.40 2.29 6.82
C THR A 101 7.58 3.01 5.74
N ASP A 102 6.36 3.45 6.02
CA ASP A 102 5.53 4.23 5.10
C ASP A 102 6.01 5.68 5.01
N VAL A 103 6.42 6.27 6.13
CA VAL A 103 7.10 7.58 6.12
C VAL A 103 8.38 7.49 5.28
N LEU A 104 9.15 6.42 5.44
CA LEU A 104 10.33 6.17 4.63
C LEU A 104 9.97 5.97 3.15
N ARG A 105 8.95 5.17 2.79
CA ARG A 105 8.52 5.02 1.39
C ARG A 105 8.11 6.36 0.77
N ARG A 106 7.34 7.19 1.47
CA ARG A 106 6.92 8.51 1.00
C ARG A 106 8.12 9.44 0.81
N VAL A 107 9.05 9.46 1.77
CA VAL A 107 10.26 10.30 1.70
C VAL A 107 11.20 9.81 0.59
N TYR A 108 11.31 8.51 0.38
CA TYR A 108 12.20 7.91 -0.61
C TYR A 108 11.56 7.71 -2.00
N LYS A 109 10.25 8.00 -2.19
CA LYS A 109 9.48 7.72 -3.41
C LYS A 109 9.78 6.32 -3.98
N LEU A 110 9.88 5.33 -3.10
CA LEU A 110 10.12 3.92 -3.46
C LEU A 110 8.82 3.20 -3.78
#